data_AF-A0A3L6KV53-F1
#
_entry.id   AF-A0A3L6KV53-F1
#
_cell.length_a   1.000
_cell.length_b   1.000
_cell.length_c   1.000
_cell.angle_alpha   90.00
_cell.angle_beta   90.00
_cell.angle_gamma   90.00
#
_symmetry.space_group_name_H-M   'P 1'
#
loop_
_entity.id
_entity.type
_entity.pdbx_description
1 polymer ?
#
loop_
_entity_poly.entity_id
_entity_poly.type
_entity_poly.pdbx_seq_one_letter_code
_entity_poly.pdbx_strand_id
1 'polypeptide(L)'
;MMNCRTTELIDKMKEEIRKFLDPTPLGIPLEELKLDEHDNYVAKEISLIGMIRKGKKESQEAISIREQLLQIEYAVAKEHLNNFRIQYLGDDIEGRQPHELNLEEETYMQMERKLIEYYNSNQRNSEEAQKIRVNLHHKATKASKHLNRSERKNYIKRDRLEISISNIPLDDNEQFTTLEAERIRKKRNKKNSEVEQIEMELNNIAQQLAKLKASDSRSFLDPMPEGVPLSELGLDKDEKFSTMEEERRKLIAEDREGNAARIAELEAAMNEHSHELAKLKASDSRSFLDPMPEGVPLSELELDKDEKFSTMEEERRKLIAEDREGNAARIAELEVAMNEHSHELAKLKASDSRSFLDPMPEGVPLSELELDKDEKFSTMEEERRKLIAEDREGNAARIAELEAAMNEHSHELAKLKASDSRSFLDPMPEGVP
;
A
#
# COMPACT_ATOMS: atom_id res chain seq x y z
N MET A 1 -22.05 -19.08 -77.68
CA MET A 1 -20.82 -18.29 -77.92
C MET A 1 -20.85 -16.86 -77.36
N MET A 2 -22.01 -16.20 -77.15
CA MET A 2 -22.02 -14.84 -76.57
C MET A 2 -21.63 -14.77 -75.08
N ASN A 3 -22.01 -15.76 -74.25
CA ASN A 3 -21.72 -15.71 -72.81
C ASN A 3 -20.22 -15.77 -72.45
N CYS A 4 -19.40 -16.55 -73.16
CA CYS A 4 -17.95 -16.66 -72.88
C CYS A 4 -17.18 -15.36 -73.12
N ARG A 5 -17.57 -14.57 -74.14
CA ARG A 5 -16.90 -13.29 -74.42
C ARG A 5 -17.21 -12.23 -73.36
N THR A 6 -18.41 -12.27 -72.79
CA THR A 6 -18.81 -11.36 -71.70
C THR A 6 -18.13 -11.70 -70.38
N THR A 7 -17.91 -12.98 -70.07
CA THR A 7 -17.18 -13.39 -68.85
C THR A 7 -15.70 -13.03 -68.95
N GLU A 8 -15.04 -13.34 -70.08
CA GLU A 8 -13.63 -12.97 -70.33
C GLU A 8 -13.39 -11.45 -70.24
N LEU A 9 -14.35 -10.64 -70.69
CA LEU A 9 -14.25 -9.18 -70.59
C LEU A 9 -14.39 -8.71 -69.14
N ILE A 10 -15.30 -9.31 -68.36
CA ILE A 10 -15.48 -8.98 -66.95
C ILE A 10 -14.23 -9.35 -66.15
N ASP A 11 -13.63 -10.50 -66.41
CA ASP A 11 -12.41 -10.95 -65.71
C ASP A 11 -11.23 -10.01 -65.98
N LYS A 12 -11.04 -9.58 -67.23
CA LYS A 12 -10.03 -8.55 -67.56
C LYS A 12 -10.29 -7.21 -66.87
N MET A 13 -11.54 -6.80 -66.74
CA MET A 13 -11.90 -5.57 -66.04
C MET A 13 -11.70 -5.69 -64.52
N LYS A 14 -11.96 -6.87 -63.94
CA LYS A 14 -11.62 -7.18 -62.54
C LYS A 14 -10.11 -7.09 -62.32
N GLU A 15 -9.30 -7.69 -63.18
CA GLU A 15 -7.83 -7.57 -63.10
C GLU A 15 -7.37 -6.11 -63.17
N GLU A 16 -7.97 -5.28 -64.03
CA GLU A 16 -7.64 -3.86 -64.13
C GLU A 16 -8.02 -3.07 -62.88
N ILE A 17 -9.15 -3.40 -62.25
CA ILE A 17 -9.59 -2.83 -60.97
C ILE A 17 -8.62 -3.25 -59.85
N ARG A 18 -8.27 -4.53 -59.76
CA ARG A 18 -7.39 -5.01 -58.67
C ARG A 18 -5.98 -4.41 -58.71
N LYS A 19 -5.53 -3.89 -59.86
CA LYS A 19 -4.23 -3.18 -59.96
C LYS A 19 -4.13 -1.88 -59.16
N PHE A 20 -5.25 -1.25 -58.77
CA PHE A 20 -5.19 -0.05 -57.93
C PHE A 20 -5.25 -0.36 -56.43
N LEU A 21 -5.55 -1.61 -56.05
CA LEU A 21 -5.49 -2.06 -54.66
C LEU A 21 -4.04 -2.13 -54.19
N ASP A 22 -3.83 -2.16 -52.88
CA ASP A 22 -2.51 -2.48 -52.34
C ASP A 22 -2.17 -3.93 -52.75
N PRO A 23 -1.02 -4.23 -53.37
CA PRO A 23 -0.67 -5.61 -53.72
C PRO A 23 -0.44 -6.49 -52.49
N THR A 24 -0.13 -5.90 -51.33
CA THR A 24 0.16 -6.61 -50.08
C THR A 24 -0.41 -5.87 -48.85
N PRO A 25 -1.73 -5.67 -48.75
CA PRO A 25 -2.34 -4.99 -47.62
C PRO A 25 -1.98 -5.70 -46.32
N LEU A 26 -1.42 -4.94 -45.37
CA LEU A 26 -0.90 -5.47 -44.09
C LEU A 26 0.16 -6.58 -44.26
N GLY A 27 0.79 -6.67 -45.43
CA GLY A 27 1.78 -7.70 -45.77
C GLY A 27 1.21 -9.03 -46.27
N ILE A 28 -0.10 -9.11 -46.52
CA ILE A 28 -0.77 -10.30 -47.06
C ILE A 28 -0.97 -10.11 -48.57
N PRO A 29 -0.50 -11.02 -49.44
CA PRO A 29 -0.74 -10.95 -50.88
C PRO A 29 -2.25 -10.92 -51.21
N LEU A 30 -2.65 -10.08 -52.17
CA LEU A 30 -4.06 -9.97 -52.61
C LEU A 30 -4.68 -11.32 -53.01
N GLU A 31 -3.89 -12.23 -53.56
CA GLU A 31 -4.34 -13.56 -53.96
C GLU A 31 -4.81 -14.42 -52.78
N GLU A 32 -4.25 -14.20 -51.58
CA GLU A 32 -4.63 -14.92 -50.36
C GLU A 32 -5.94 -14.40 -49.75
N LEU A 33 -6.29 -13.14 -50.02
CA LEU A 33 -7.51 -12.52 -49.48
C LEU A 33 -8.79 -13.06 -50.13
N LYS A 34 -8.68 -13.77 -51.25
CA LYS A 34 -9.81 -14.35 -51.99
C LYS A 34 -11.00 -13.39 -52.10
N LEU A 35 -10.75 -12.17 -52.55
CA LEU A 35 -11.75 -11.08 -52.59
C LEU A 35 -13.05 -11.45 -53.33
N ASP A 36 -13.02 -12.45 -54.23
CA ASP A 36 -14.19 -13.00 -54.90
C ASP A 36 -15.18 -13.74 -53.97
N GLU A 37 -14.75 -14.15 -52.77
CA GLU A 37 -15.60 -14.79 -51.74
C GLU A 37 -16.31 -13.75 -50.86
N HIS A 38 -16.03 -12.45 -51.01
CA HIS A 38 -16.59 -11.37 -50.20
C HIS A 38 -17.68 -10.58 -50.97
N ASP A 39 -18.95 -10.88 -50.70
CA ASP A 39 -20.11 -10.29 -51.40
C ASP A 39 -20.09 -8.76 -51.49
N ASN A 40 -19.70 -8.07 -50.41
CA ASN A 40 -19.60 -6.61 -50.37
C ASN A 40 -18.55 -6.08 -51.34
N TYR A 41 -17.39 -6.74 -51.40
CA TYR A 41 -16.32 -6.38 -52.33
C TYR A 41 -16.80 -6.61 -53.77
N VAL A 42 -17.33 -7.81 -54.06
CA VAL A 42 -17.82 -8.19 -55.39
C VAL A 42 -18.91 -7.24 -55.88
N ALA A 43 -19.85 -6.84 -55.02
CA ALA A 43 -20.91 -5.88 -55.38
C ALA A 43 -20.34 -4.51 -55.78
N LYS A 44 -19.32 -4.02 -55.06
CA LYS A 44 -18.65 -2.74 -55.37
C LYS A 44 -17.79 -2.84 -56.62
N GLU A 45 -17.09 -3.96 -56.80
CA GLU A 45 -16.29 -4.27 -57.99
C GLU A 45 -17.18 -4.29 -59.24
N ILE A 46 -18.32 -5.00 -59.21
CA ILE A 46 -19.33 -5.00 -60.29
C ILE A 46 -19.89 -3.59 -60.54
N SER A 47 -20.16 -2.82 -59.49
CA SER A 47 -20.65 -1.44 -59.63
C SER A 47 -19.64 -0.56 -60.36
N LEU A 48 -18.35 -0.69 -60.02
CA LEU A 48 -17.28 0.04 -60.67
C LEU A 48 -17.10 -0.39 -62.13
N ILE A 49 -17.16 -1.70 -62.42
CA ILE A 49 -17.17 -2.24 -63.79
C ILE A 49 -18.31 -1.60 -64.59
N GLY A 50 -19.51 -1.51 -64.01
CA GLY A 50 -20.66 -0.84 -64.63
C GLY A 50 -20.40 0.63 -64.98
N MET A 51 -19.72 1.36 -64.10
CA MET A 51 -19.33 2.76 -64.33
C MET A 51 -18.28 2.91 -65.43
N ILE A 52 -17.28 2.03 -65.45
CA ILE A 52 -16.24 2.00 -66.49
C ILE A 52 -16.86 1.71 -67.86
N ARG A 53 -17.77 0.74 -67.97
CA ARG A 53 -18.47 0.42 -69.24
C ARG A 53 -19.32 1.57 -69.75
N LYS A 54 -19.83 2.44 -68.88
CA LYS A 54 -20.57 3.66 -69.23
C LYS A 54 -19.66 4.86 -69.55
N GLY A 55 -18.33 4.69 -69.56
CA GLY A 55 -17.36 5.77 -69.80
C GLY A 55 -17.23 6.75 -68.62
N LYS A 56 -17.76 6.42 -67.43
CA LYS A 56 -17.78 7.28 -66.24
C LYS A 56 -16.68 6.92 -65.23
N LYS A 57 -15.54 6.41 -65.68
CA LYS A 57 -14.46 5.90 -64.82
C LYS A 57 -13.81 6.96 -63.91
N GLU A 58 -13.98 8.24 -64.22
CA GLU A 58 -13.46 9.40 -63.49
C GLU A 58 -14.58 10.21 -62.79
N SER A 59 -15.81 9.70 -62.76
CA SER A 59 -16.87 10.38 -62.02
C SER A 59 -16.62 10.34 -60.51
N GLN A 60 -17.17 11.30 -59.77
CA GLN A 60 -17.10 11.32 -58.31
C GLN A 60 -17.63 10.01 -57.69
N GLU A 61 -18.66 9.43 -58.29
CA GLU A 61 -19.22 8.14 -57.87
C GLU A 61 -18.23 6.98 -58.09
N ALA A 62 -17.52 6.94 -59.24
CA ALA A 62 -16.51 5.92 -59.49
C ALA A 62 -15.30 6.06 -58.55
N ILE A 63 -14.89 7.29 -58.23
CA ILE A 63 -13.83 7.57 -57.25
C ILE A 63 -14.25 7.09 -55.86
N SER A 64 -15.48 7.42 -55.43
CA SER A 64 -16.02 6.96 -54.14
C SER A 64 -16.10 5.43 -54.05
N ILE A 65 -16.46 4.75 -55.14
CA ILE A 65 -16.46 3.28 -55.17
C ILE A 65 -15.03 2.72 -55.03
N ARG A 66 -14.01 3.34 -55.65
CA ARG A 66 -12.61 2.92 -55.47
C ARG A 66 -12.14 3.07 -54.03
N GLU A 67 -12.45 4.19 -53.39
CA GLU A 67 -12.14 4.40 -51.97
C GLU A 67 -12.81 3.35 -51.08
N GLN A 68 -14.08 3.01 -51.36
CA GLN A 68 -14.79 1.94 -50.66
C GLN A 68 -14.14 0.56 -50.90
N LEU A 69 -13.66 0.28 -52.11
CA LEU A 69 -12.96 -0.98 -52.40
C LEU A 69 -11.66 -1.09 -51.61
N LEU A 70 -10.87 -0.01 -51.51
CA LEU A 70 -9.66 0.03 -50.66
C LEU A 70 -9.99 -0.20 -49.18
N GLN A 71 -11.08 0.38 -48.68
CA GLN A 71 -11.52 0.18 -47.30
C GLN A 71 -11.97 -1.27 -47.05
N ILE A 72 -12.71 -1.87 -47.99
CA ILE A 72 -13.14 -3.26 -47.90
C ILE A 72 -11.94 -4.21 -47.97
N GLU A 73 -11.01 -3.97 -48.91
CA GLU A 73 -9.77 -4.72 -49.04
C GLU A 73 -8.97 -4.72 -47.73
N TYR A 74 -8.72 -3.54 -47.15
CA TYR A 74 -8.02 -3.43 -45.88
C TYR A 74 -8.77 -4.16 -44.75
N ALA A 75 -10.10 -4.06 -44.70
CA ALA A 75 -10.91 -4.77 -43.70
C ALA A 75 -10.80 -6.30 -43.84
N VAL A 76 -10.85 -6.81 -45.07
CA VAL A 76 -10.66 -8.24 -45.37
C VAL A 76 -9.24 -8.68 -45.00
N ALA A 77 -8.21 -7.90 -45.34
CA ALA A 77 -6.84 -8.18 -44.93
C ALA A 77 -6.68 -8.22 -43.41
N LYS A 78 -7.31 -7.29 -42.69
CA LYS A 78 -7.28 -7.24 -41.23
C LYS A 78 -7.98 -8.44 -40.59
N GLU A 79 -9.13 -8.86 -41.13
CA GLU A 79 -9.82 -10.08 -40.70
C GLU A 79 -8.97 -11.32 -40.95
N HIS A 80 -8.40 -11.46 -42.15
CA HIS A 80 -7.50 -12.54 -42.51
C HIS A 80 -6.28 -12.60 -41.58
N LEU A 81 -5.65 -11.45 -41.32
CA LEU A 81 -4.51 -11.34 -40.41
C LEU A 81 -4.89 -11.74 -38.97
N ASN A 82 -6.06 -11.32 -38.48
CA ASN A 82 -6.54 -11.70 -37.16
C ASN A 82 -6.81 -13.20 -37.05
N ASN A 83 -7.38 -13.81 -38.09
CA ASN A 83 -7.56 -15.26 -38.15
C ASN A 83 -6.21 -16.00 -38.18
N PHE A 84 -5.23 -15.47 -38.93
CA PHE A 84 -3.87 -16.00 -38.93
C PHE A 84 -3.21 -15.89 -37.55
N ARG A 85 -3.38 -14.76 -36.85
CA ARG A 85 -2.89 -14.55 -35.48
C ARG A 85 -3.40 -15.61 -34.51
N ILE A 86 -4.69 -15.97 -34.60
CA ILE A 86 -5.27 -17.03 -33.76
C ILE A 86 -4.56 -18.38 -33.97
N GLN A 87 -4.08 -18.68 -35.18
CA GLN A 87 -3.41 -19.96 -35.45
C GLN A 87 -2.07 -20.12 -34.71
N TYR A 88 -1.33 -19.03 -34.48
CA TYR A 88 0.01 -19.11 -33.88
C TYR A 88 0.09 -18.52 -32.46
N LEU A 89 -0.84 -17.63 -32.07
CA LEU A 89 -0.97 -17.09 -30.71
C LEU A 89 -1.99 -17.85 -29.86
N GLY A 90 -2.94 -18.54 -30.49
CA GLY A 90 -4.17 -19.00 -29.83
C GLY A 90 -5.24 -17.90 -29.77
N ASP A 91 -6.39 -18.27 -29.22
CA ASP A 91 -7.54 -17.39 -29.03
C ASP A 91 -7.58 -16.75 -27.62
N ASP A 92 -6.60 -17.05 -26.76
CA ASP A 92 -6.54 -16.50 -25.41
C ASP A 92 -5.10 -16.13 -25.03
N ILE A 93 -4.86 -14.83 -24.88
CA ILE A 93 -3.59 -14.25 -24.48
C ILE A 93 -3.85 -13.39 -23.24
N GLU A 94 -3.64 -13.97 -22.05
CA GLU A 94 -3.94 -13.31 -20.77
C GLU A 94 -5.42 -12.84 -20.69
N GLY A 95 -6.34 -13.67 -21.21
CA GLY A 95 -7.78 -13.39 -21.27
C GLY A 95 -8.25 -12.62 -22.51
N ARG A 96 -7.34 -12.12 -23.35
CA ARG A 96 -7.65 -11.32 -24.56
C ARG A 96 -7.51 -12.09 -25.85
N GLN A 97 -8.28 -11.68 -26.85
CA GLN A 97 -8.14 -12.15 -28.24
C GLN A 97 -7.09 -11.31 -28.98
N PRO A 98 -6.42 -11.87 -30.00
CA PRO A 98 -5.44 -11.13 -30.79
C PRO A 98 -5.98 -9.83 -31.40
N HIS A 99 -7.24 -9.82 -31.84
CA HIS A 99 -7.86 -8.64 -32.46
C HIS A 99 -8.14 -7.48 -31.48
N GLU A 100 -8.07 -7.73 -30.17
CA GLU A 100 -8.23 -6.71 -29.11
C GLU A 100 -6.90 -6.00 -28.81
N LEU A 101 -5.79 -6.54 -29.30
CA LEU A 101 -4.45 -6.05 -29.06
C LEU A 101 -4.00 -5.13 -30.20
N ASN A 102 -3.31 -4.04 -29.86
CA ASN A 102 -2.64 -3.21 -30.86
C ASN A 102 -1.30 -3.87 -31.27
N LEU A 103 -1.37 -4.77 -32.25
CA LEU A 103 -0.23 -5.50 -32.80
C LEU A 103 0.25 -4.95 -34.15
N GLU A 104 -0.06 -3.68 -34.45
CA GLU A 104 0.26 -3.02 -35.72
C GLU A 104 1.63 -2.29 -35.66
N GLU A 105 2.42 -2.52 -34.61
CA GLU A 105 3.78 -2.02 -34.52
C GLU A 105 4.64 -2.61 -35.66
N GLU A 106 5.37 -1.76 -36.39
CA GLU A 106 6.11 -2.19 -37.59
C GLU A 106 7.10 -3.34 -37.31
N THR A 107 7.74 -3.36 -36.13
CA THR A 107 8.65 -4.46 -35.77
C THR A 107 7.92 -5.80 -35.58
N TYR A 108 6.69 -5.75 -35.08
CA TYR A 108 5.81 -6.92 -34.95
C TYR A 108 5.36 -7.40 -36.33
N MET A 109 4.88 -6.48 -37.16
CA MET A 109 4.41 -6.75 -38.52
C MET A 109 5.53 -7.34 -39.42
N GLN A 110 6.77 -6.88 -39.27
CA GLN A 110 7.92 -7.46 -40.00
C GLN A 110 8.15 -8.93 -39.67
N MET A 111 8.01 -9.31 -38.40
CA MET A 111 8.12 -10.69 -37.96
C MET A 111 6.91 -11.52 -38.43
N GLU A 112 5.70 -10.95 -38.41
CA GLU A 112 4.51 -11.60 -38.98
C GLU A 112 4.66 -11.86 -40.48
N ARG A 113 5.16 -10.90 -41.26
CA ARG A 113 5.40 -11.09 -42.70
C ARG A 113 6.37 -12.24 -42.97
N LYS A 114 7.48 -12.31 -42.23
CA LYS A 114 8.41 -13.46 -42.32
C LYS A 114 7.73 -14.77 -41.92
N LEU A 115 6.89 -14.75 -40.89
CA LEU A 115 6.17 -15.95 -40.48
C LEU A 115 5.21 -16.42 -41.58
N ILE A 116 4.49 -15.50 -42.24
CA ILE A 116 3.61 -15.79 -43.38
C ILE A 116 4.42 -16.43 -44.51
N GLU A 117 5.61 -15.91 -44.85
CA GLU A 117 6.50 -16.50 -45.86
C GLU A 117 6.87 -17.97 -45.54
N TYR A 118 7.15 -18.29 -44.27
CA TYR A 118 7.40 -19.67 -43.83
C TYR A 118 6.15 -20.57 -43.96
N TYR A 119 4.96 -20.02 -43.73
CA TYR A 119 3.72 -20.78 -43.91
C TYR A 119 3.46 -21.05 -45.40
N ASN A 120 3.65 -20.05 -46.25
CA ASN A 120 3.45 -20.14 -47.70
C ASN A 120 4.45 -21.08 -48.37
N SER A 121 5.68 -21.15 -47.85
CA SER A 121 6.71 -22.08 -48.34
C SER A 121 6.63 -23.50 -47.75
N ASN A 122 5.57 -23.83 -46.99
CA ASN A 122 5.42 -25.10 -46.26
C ASN A 122 6.56 -25.38 -45.25
N GLN A 123 7.25 -24.34 -44.80
CA GLN A 123 8.34 -24.39 -43.82
C GLN A 123 7.89 -23.94 -42.41
N ARG A 124 6.58 -23.98 -42.12
CA ARG A 124 6.02 -23.53 -40.83
C ARG A 124 6.62 -24.21 -39.59
N ASN A 125 7.23 -25.39 -39.74
CA ASN A 125 7.86 -26.13 -38.64
C ASN A 125 9.39 -25.92 -38.57
N SER A 126 9.96 -24.98 -39.34
CA SER A 126 11.37 -24.64 -39.24
C SER A 126 11.72 -24.06 -37.88
N GLU A 127 12.99 -24.19 -37.49
CA GLU A 127 13.49 -23.64 -36.23
C GLU A 127 13.35 -22.10 -36.23
N GLU A 128 13.57 -21.47 -37.38
CA GLU A 128 13.40 -20.04 -37.60
C GLU A 128 11.94 -19.61 -37.41
N ALA A 129 10.98 -20.34 -37.99
CA ALA A 129 9.55 -20.05 -37.81
C ALA A 129 9.12 -20.22 -36.35
N GLN A 130 9.66 -21.22 -35.64
CA GLN A 130 9.40 -21.41 -34.22
C GLN A 130 9.96 -20.26 -33.38
N LYS A 131 11.19 -19.80 -33.65
CA LYS A 131 11.80 -18.64 -32.97
C LYS A 131 10.97 -17.37 -33.17
N ILE A 132 10.47 -17.15 -34.39
CA ILE A 132 9.60 -16.00 -34.70
C ILE A 132 8.29 -16.09 -33.92
N ARG A 133 7.61 -17.26 -33.91
CA ARG A 133 6.39 -17.47 -33.14
C ARG A 133 6.57 -17.15 -31.66
N VAL A 134 7.64 -17.65 -31.04
CA VAL A 134 7.93 -17.40 -29.62
C VAL A 134 8.11 -15.90 -29.35
N ASN A 135 8.81 -15.18 -30.23
CA ASN A 135 9.00 -13.73 -30.09
C ASN A 135 7.68 -12.97 -30.23
N LEU A 136 6.88 -13.29 -31.26
CA LEU A 136 5.56 -12.71 -31.46
C LEU A 136 4.64 -12.98 -30.26
N HIS A 137 4.61 -14.22 -29.75
CA HIS A 137 3.83 -14.58 -28.57
C HIS A 137 4.27 -13.77 -27.33
N HIS A 138 5.58 -13.63 -27.11
CA HIS A 138 6.10 -12.82 -26.01
C HIS A 138 5.66 -11.35 -26.12
N LYS A 139 5.78 -10.76 -27.32
CA LYS A 139 5.32 -9.38 -27.57
C LYS A 139 3.82 -9.22 -27.37
N ALA A 140 3.01 -10.17 -27.87
CA ALA A 140 1.56 -10.15 -27.70
C ALA A 140 1.16 -10.28 -26.23
N THR A 141 1.81 -11.16 -25.47
CA THR A 141 1.62 -11.31 -24.02
C THR A 141 1.93 -10.00 -23.30
N LYS A 142 3.04 -9.34 -23.63
CA LYS A 142 3.40 -8.04 -23.06
C LYS A 142 2.37 -6.96 -23.38
N ALA A 143 1.88 -6.91 -24.62
CA ALA A 143 0.82 -5.99 -25.02
C ALA A 143 -0.49 -6.24 -24.26
N SER A 144 -0.87 -7.51 -24.07
CA SER A 144 -2.06 -7.88 -23.30
C SER A 144 -1.95 -7.47 -21.84
N LYS A 145 -0.83 -7.78 -21.16
CA LYS A 145 -0.57 -7.35 -19.77
C LYS A 145 -0.56 -5.83 -19.62
N HIS A 146 0.01 -5.11 -20.57
CA HIS A 146 -0.01 -3.64 -20.57
C HIS A 146 -1.44 -3.10 -20.66
N LEU A 147 -2.27 -3.67 -21.54
CA LEU A 147 -3.67 -3.26 -21.68
C LEU A 147 -4.47 -3.59 -20.42
N ASN A 148 -4.29 -4.77 -19.84
CA ASN A 148 -4.86 -5.16 -18.53
C ASN A 148 -4.52 -4.14 -17.44
N ARG A 149 -3.23 -3.81 -17.29
CA ARG A 149 -2.74 -2.80 -16.34
C ARG A 149 -3.41 -1.45 -16.54
N SER A 150 -3.57 -0.99 -17.79
CA SER A 150 -4.19 0.31 -18.10
C SER A 150 -5.68 0.39 -17.71
N GLU A 151 -6.36 -0.76 -17.67
CA GLU A 151 -7.78 -0.87 -17.34
C GLU A 151 -8.03 -1.07 -15.83
N ARG A 152 -7.02 -1.38 -15.01
CA ARG A 152 -7.15 -1.59 -13.55
C ARG A 152 -7.87 -0.47 -12.82
N LYS A 153 -7.66 0.78 -13.26
CA LYS A 153 -8.33 1.97 -12.71
C LYS A 153 -9.86 1.92 -12.77
N ASN A 154 -10.42 1.07 -13.64
CA ASN A 154 -11.85 0.96 -13.85
C ASN A 154 -12.54 0.04 -12.84
N TYR A 155 -11.78 -0.82 -12.15
CA TYR A 155 -12.36 -1.84 -11.28
C TYR A 155 -11.63 -2.02 -9.94
N ILE A 156 -10.40 -1.50 -9.78
CA ILE A 156 -9.72 -1.42 -8.49
C ILE A 156 -10.07 -0.11 -7.78
N LYS A 157 -10.67 -0.23 -6.60
CA LYS A 157 -11.17 0.85 -5.74
C LYS A 157 -10.02 1.53 -5.00
N ARG A 158 -9.60 2.69 -5.49
CA ARG A 158 -8.46 3.47 -4.95
C ARG A 158 -8.67 3.95 -3.52
N ASP A 159 -9.91 4.27 -3.16
CA ASP A 159 -10.33 4.69 -1.82
C ASP A 159 -10.07 3.64 -0.73
N ARG A 160 -9.83 2.38 -1.13
CA ARG A 160 -9.58 1.27 -0.21
C ARG A 160 -8.11 0.88 -0.10
N LEU A 161 -7.21 1.54 -0.83
CA LEU A 161 -5.80 1.18 -0.86
C LEU A 161 -4.97 2.19 -0.06
N GLU A 162 -4.07 1.68 0.78
CA GLU A 162 -3.14 2.48 1.58
C GLU A 162 -2.01 3.11 0.73
N ILE A 163 -1.76 2.56 -0.47
CA ILE A 163 -0.77 3.07 -1.42
C ILE A 163 -1.34 3.12 -2.84
N SER A 164 -0.74 3.94 -3.72
CA SER A 164 -1.12 4.02 -5.14
C SER A 164 -1.06 2.65 -5.82
N ILE A 165 -2.04 2.35 -6.69
CA ILE A 165 -2.12 1.11 -7.49
C ILE A 165 -0.82 0.86 -8.27
N SER A 166 -0.16 1.92 -8.76
CA SER A 166 1.11 1.81 -9.49
C SER A 166 2.24 1.20 -8.67
N ASN A 167 2.14 1.26 -7.34
CA ASN A 167 3.17 0.84 -6.40
C ASN A 167 2.89 -0.56 -5.82
N ILE A 168 1.76 -1.16 -6.18
CA ILE A 168 1.39 -2.52 -5.77
C ILE A 168 1.88 -3.49 -6.86
N PRO A 169 2.67 -4.52 -6.51
CA PRO A 169 3.18 -5.51 -7.47
C PRO A 169 2.09 -6.52 -7.89
N LEU A 170 0.99 -6.01 -8.47
CA LEU A 170 -0.17 -6.82 -8.86
C LEU A 170 0.17 -7.86 -9.95
N ASP A 171 1.11 -7.51 -10.84
CA ASP A 171 1.55 -8.39 -11.93
C ASP A 171 2.39 -9.58 -11.43
N ASP A 172 2.98 -9.48 -10.23
CA ASP A 172 3.79 -10.54 -9.64
C ASP A 172 2.91 -11.54 -8.86
N ASN A 173 1.63 -11.21 -8.64
CA ASN A 173 0.68 -12.07 -7.97
C ASN A 173 -0.07 -12.95 -9.00
N GLU A 174 0.21 -14.25 -8.98
CA GLU A 174 -0.37 -15.22 -9.92
C GLU A 174 -1.90 -15.32 -9.81
N GLN A 175 -2.45 -15.25 -8.59
CA GLN A 175 -3.90 -15.27 -8.39
C GLN A 175 -4.57 -14.03 -9.00
N PHE A 176 -3.98 -12.85 -8.78
CA PHE A 176 -4.48 -11.60 -9.34
C PHE A 176 -4.49 -11.63 -10.87
N THR A 177 -3.36 -12.02 -11.49
CA THR A 177 -3.25 -12.08 -12.95
C THR A 177 -4.20 -13.11 -13.56
N THR A 178 -4.39 -14.26 -12.91
CA THR A 178 -5.35 -15.29 -13.33
C THR A 178 -6.79 -14.78 -13.29
N LEU A 179 -7.21 -14.18 -12.16
CA LEU A 179 -8.54 -13.60 -12.01
C LEU A 179 -8.77 -12.42 -12.97
N GLU A 180 -7.74 -11.62 -13.23
CA GLU A 180 -7.79 -10.51 -14.19
C GLU A 180 -8.06 -11.04 -15.62
N ALA A 181 -7.40 -12.12 -16.02
CA ALA A 181 -7.67 -12.79 -17.29
C ALA A 181 -9.11 -13.38 -17.33
N GLU A 182 -9.56 -14.03 -16.25
CA GLU A 182 -10.93 -14.56 -16.17
C GLU A 182 -11.99 -13.47 -16.25
N ARG A 183 -11.79 -12.33 -15.57
CA ARG A 183 -12.68 -11.17 -15.65
C ARG A 183 -12.92 -10.76 -17.10
N ILE A 184 -11.87 -10.68 -17.91
CA ILE A 184 -11.94 -10.30 -19.33
C ILE A 184 -12.76 -11.33 -20.11
N ARG A 185 -12.48 -12.63 -19.92
CA ARG A 185 -13.25 -13.72 -20.55
C ARG A 185 -14.74 -13.65 -20.22
N LYS A 186 -15.08 -13.39 -18.96
CA LYS A 186 -16.49 -13.28 -18.51
C LYS A 186 -17.17 -12.03 -19.07
N LYS A 187 -16.46 -10.90 -19.13
CA LYS A 187 -16.96 -9.65 -19.71
C LYS A 187 -17.31 -9.83 -21.20
N ARG A 188 -16.48 -10.54 -21.95
CA ARG A 188 -16.75 -10.91 -23.36
C ARG A 188 -18.02 -11.73 -23.50
N ASN A 189 -18.26 -12.67 -22.58
CA ASN A 189 -19.43 -13.53 -22.57
C ASN A 189 -20.69 -12.88 -21.95
N LYS A 190 -20.67 -11.55 -21.68
CA LYS A 190 -21.77 -10.78 -21.09
C LYS A 190 -22.26 -11.32 -19.73
N LYS A 191 -21.36 -11.94 -18.95
CA LYS A 191 -21.64 -12.52 -17.63
C LYS A 191 -21.39 -11.50 -16.51
N ASN A 192 -22.18 -10.44 -16.45
CA ASN A 192 -21.91 -9.29 -15.58
C ASN A 192 -21.87 -9.62 -14.09
N SER A 193 -22.73 -10.52 -13.59
CA SER A 193 -22.73 -10.91 -12.17
C SER A 193 -21.45 -11.65 -11.75
N GLU A 194 -20.90 -12.49 -12.63
CA GLU A 194 -19.62 -13.18 -12.40
C GLU A 194 -18.45 -12.18 -12.45
N VAL A 195 -18.52 -11.15 -13.30
CA VAL A 195 -17.52 -10.08 -13.36
C VAL A 195 -17.49 -9.29 -12.04
N GLU A 196 -18.64 -8.95 -11.48
CA GLU A 196 -18.72 -8.22 -10.20
C GLU A 196 -18.09 -9.00 -9.04
N GLN A 197 -18.29 -10.33 -9.00
CA GLN A 197 -17.67 -11.20 -8.00
C GLN A 197 -16.14 -11.24 -8.15
N ILE A 198 -15.65 -11.42 -9.37
CA ILE A 198 -14.20 -11.41 -9.66
C ILE A 198 -13.59 -10.05 -9.31
N GLU A 199 -14.26 -8.94 -9.64
CA GLU A 199 -13.77 -7.60 -9.30
C GLU A 199 -13.68 -7.40 -7.78
N MET A 200 -14.62 -7.94 -7.01
CA MET A 200 -14.55 -7.92 -5.54
C MET A 200 -13.32 -8.68 -5.01
N GLU A 201 -13.04 -9.87 -5.55
CA GLU A 201 -11.86 -10.66 -5.18
C GLU A 201 -10.55 -9.95 -5.57
N LEU A 202 -10.47 -9.39 -6.78
CA LEU A 202 -9.33 -8.59 -7.24
C LEU A 202 -9.08 -7.38 -6.32
N ASN A 203 -10.14 -6.73 -5.84
CA ASN A 203 -10.03 -5.64 -4.88
C ASN A 203 -9.49 -6.10 -3.52
N ASN A 204 -9.90 -7.27 -3.05
CA ASN A 204 -9.40 -7.83 -1.79
C ASN A 204 -7.91 -8.18 -1.89
N ILE A 205 -7.48 -8.81 -2.98
CA ILE A 205 -6.06 -9.11 -3.22
C ILE A 205 -5.24 -7.81 -3.32
N ALA A 206 -5.74 -6.81 -4.06
CA ALA A 206 -5.06 -5.53 -4.17
C ALA A 206 -4.91 -4.83 -2.80
N GLN A 207 -5.92 -4.90 -1.93
CA GLN A 207 -5.83 -4.37 -0.56
C GLN A 207 -4.82 -5.11 0.29
N GLN A 208 -4.79 -6.44 0.23
CA GLN A 208 -3.82 -7.25 0.98
C GLN A 208 -2.38 -6.94 0.54
N LEU A 209 -2.14 -6.86 -0.77
CA LEU A 209 -0.82 -6.52 -1.31
C LEU A 209 -0.43 -5.08 -1.00
N ALA A 210 -1.38 -4.13 -1.00
CA ALA A 210 -1.13 -2.75 -0.58
C ALA A 210 -0.67 -2.69 0.88
N LYS A 211 -1.38 -3.38 1.78
CA LYS A 211 -1.06 -3.48 3.21
C LYS A 211 0.32 -4.08 3.46
N LEU A 212 0.60 -5.21 2.81
CA LEU A 212 1.89 -5.87 2.92
C LEU A 212 3.01 -4.95 2.44
N LYS A 213 2.82 -4.30 1.28
CA LYS A 213 3.84 -3.41 0.72
C LYS A 213 4.03 -2.16 1.56
N ALA A 214 2.97 -1.61 2.14
CA ALA A 214 3.04 -0.49 3.07
C ALA A 214 3.82 -0.89 4.34
N SER A 215 3.51 -2.05 4.92
CA SER A 215 4.22 -2.59 6.08
C SER A 215 5.71 -2.82 5.80
N ASP A 216 6.05 -3.51 4.71
CA ASP A 216 7.46 -3.73 4.30
C ASP A 216 8.19 -2.41 4.08
N SER A 217 7.51 -1.41 3.49
CA SER A 217 8.10 -0.11 3.19
C SER A 217 8.42 0.72 4.42
N ARG A 218 7.79 0.40 5.56
CA ARG A 218 7.91 1.06 6.88
C ARG A 218 8.73 0.26 7.89
N SER A 219 9.42 -0.80 7.46
CA SER A 219 10.25 -1.66 8.30
C SER A 219 11.40 -0.96 9.04
N PHE A 220 11.74 0.27 8.64
CA PHE A 220 12.74 1.10 9.32
C PHE A 220 12.18 1.84 10.55
N LEU A 221 10.85 1.85 10.73
CA LEU A 221 10.21 2.43 11.90
C LEU A 221 10.28 1.47 13.09
N ASP A 222 10.33 2.02 14.29
CA ASP A 222 10.02 1.29 15.52
C ASP A 222 8.61 0.69 15.40
N PRO A 223 8.41 -0.62 15.60
CA PRO A 223 7.09 -1.23 15.55
C PRO A 223 6.17 -0.82 16.73
N MET A 224 6.74 -0.40 17.86
CA MET A 224 6.00 -0.02 19.08
C MET A 224 6.57 1.27 19.71
N PRO A 225 6.60 2.40 18.99
CA PRO A 225 7.06 3.67 19.53
C PRO A 225 6.23 4.02 20.78
N GLU A 226 6.89 4.37 21.89
CA GLU A 226 6.26 4.67 23.19
C GLU A 226 5.31 3.56 23.72
N GLY A 227 5.49 2.30 23.27
CA GLY A 227 4.61 1.17 23.61
C GLY A 227 3.30 1.10 22.81
N VAL A 228 3.14 1.96 21.79
CA VAL A 228 1.95 2.05 20.94
C VAL A 228 2.22 1.41 19.58
N PRO A 229 1.43 0.42 19.12
CA PRO A 229 1.61 -0.17 17.81
C PRO A 229 1.43 0.85 16.67
N LEU A 230 2.28 0.79 15.64
CA LEU A 230 2.18 1.66 14.45
C LEU A 230 0.78 1.68 13.81
N SER A 231 0.04 0.57 13.87
CA SER A 231 -1.33 0.45 13.36
C SER A 231 -2.33 1.39 14.05
N GLU A 232 -2.04 1.87 15.24
CA GLU A 232 -2.93 2.75 16.02
C GLU A 232 -2.63 4.24 15.84
N LEU A 233 -1.48 4.57 15.23
CA LEU A 233 -1.05 5.96 15.03
C LEU A 233 -1.75 6.64 13.86
N GLY A 234 -2.39 5.86 12.97
CA GLY A 234 -3.10 6.42 11.83
C GLY A 234 -2.20 7.17 10.85
N LEU A 235 -0.95 6.70 10.67
CA LEU A 235 0.09 7.35 9.84
C LEU A 235 -0.38 7.70 8.42
N ASP A 236 -1.29 6.90 7.84
CA ASP A 236 -1.84 7.15 6.50
C ASP A 236 -2.72 8.40 6.40
N LYS A 237 -3.24 8.87 7.54
CA LYS A 237 -4.06 10.08 7.64
C LYS A 237 -3.24 11.29 8.10
N ASP A 238 -2.00 11.06 8.50
CA ASP A 238 -1.09 12.12 8.90
C ASP A 238 -0.42 12.74 7.66
N GLU A 239 -0.71 14.00 7.40
CA GLU A 239 -0.23 14.71 6.21
C GLU A 239 1.29 14.86 6.19
N LYS A 240 1.91 15.10 7.37
CA LYS A 240 3.36 15.26 7.52
C LYS A 240 4.06 13.94 7.20
N PHE A 241 3.60 12.84 7.76
CA PHE A 241 4.11 11.50 7.50
C PHE A 241 3.94 11.09 6.04
N SER A 242 2.76 11.30 5.46
CA SER A 242 2.48 11.03 4.05
C SER A 242 3.40 11.78 3.09
N THR A 243 3.73 13.04 3.43
CA THR A 243 4.67 13.87 2.66
C THR A 243 6.09 13.27 2.70
N MET A 244 6.57 12.88 3.89
CA MET A 244 7.88 12.24 4.05
C MET A 244 7.94 10.89 3.30
N GLU A 245 6.87 10.10 3.31
CA GLU A 245 6.78 8.87 2.51
C GLU A 245 6.88 9.11 1.00
N GLU A 246 6.27 10.19 0.50
CA GLU A 246 6.40 10.56 -0.91
C GLU A 246 7.82 10.99 -1.26
N GLU A 247 8.45 11.82 -0.42
CA GLU A 247 9.84 12.24 -0.61
C GLU A 247 10.80 11.05 -0.59
N ARG A 248 10.66 10.14 0.38
CA ARG A 248 11.48 8.93 0.46
C ARG A 248 11.35 8.08 -0.80
N ARG A 249 10.13 7.93 -1.33
CA ARG A 249 9.89 7.22 -2.59
C ARG A 249 10.58 7.88 -3.77
N LYS A 250 10.56 9.22 -3.86
CA LYS A 250 11.27 9.97 -4.91
C LYS A 250 12.77 9.71 -4.84
N LEU A 251 13.37 9.81 -3.66
CA LEU A 251 14.81 9.58 -3.47
C LEU A 251 15.24 8.16 -3.86
N ILE A 252 14.44 7.15 -3.50
CA ILE A 252 14.70 5.74 -3.86
C ILE A 252 14.58 5.53 -5.38
N ALA A 253 13.58 6.17 -6.02
CA ALA A 253 13.35 6.03 -7.45
C ALA A 253 14.38 6.77 -8.31
N GLU A 254 14.92 7.89 -7.81
CA GLU A 254 15.97 8.67 -8.47
C GLU A 254 17.32 7.94 -8.46
N ASP A 255 17.83 7.62 -7.27
CA ASP A 255 19.08 6.89 -7.07
C ASP A 255 19.19 6.45 -5.61
N ARG A 256 18.89 5.17 -5.33
CA ARG A 256 18.91 4.63 -3.97
C ARG A 256 20.31 4.68 -3.34
N GLU A 257 21.36 4.41 -4.11
CA GLU A 257 22.73 4.34 -3.57
C GLU A 257 23.29 5.74 -3.37
N GLY A 258 23.10 6.63 -4.35
CA GLY A 258 23.53 8.03 -4.25
C GLY A 258 22.79 8.84 -3.19
N ASN A 259 21.52 8.53 -2.92
CA ASN A 259 20.71 9.21 -1.92
C ASN A 259 20.71 8.53 -0.53
N ALA A 260 21.53 7.51 -0.29
CA ALA A 260 21.46 6.69 0.93
C ALA A 260 21.47 7.50 2.24
N ALA A 261 22.35 8.52 2.35
CA ALA A 261 22.41 9.39 3.54
C ALA A 261 21.12 10.20 3.74
N ARG A 262 20.58 10.79 2.67
CA ARG A 262 19.33 11.57 2.71
C ARG A 262 18.13 10.67 3.04
N ILE A 263 18.12 9.44 2.51
CA ILE A 263 17.10 8.44 2.83
C ILE A 263 17.17 8.09 4.32
N ALA A 264 18.36 7.85 4.87
CA ALA A 264 18.52 7.52 6.28
C ALA A 264 18.12 8.68 7.21
N GLU A 265 18.47 9.93 6.87
CA GLU A 265 18.03 11.13 7.59
C GLU A 265 16.49 11.27 7.57
N LEU A 266 15.87 11.05 6.42
CA LEU A 266 14.42 11.10 6.28
C LEU A 266 13.73 9.94 7.02
N GLU A 267 14.28 8.73 6.97
CA GLU A 267 13.79 7.57 7.74
C GLU A 267 13.86 7.83 9.25
N ALA A 268 14.93 8.47 9.74
CA ALA A 268 15.05 8.88 11.14
C ALA A 268 13.99 9.93 11.53
N ALA A 269 13.79 10.96 10.69
CA ALA A 269 12.76 11.98 10.92
C ALA A 269 11.33 11.40 10.89
N MET A 270 11.08 10.42 10.02
CA MET A 270 9.82 9.67 9.98
C MET A 270 9.61 8.84 11.24
N ASN A 271 10.67 8.21 11.75
CA ASN A 271 10.61 7.47 13.00
C ASN A 271 10.33 8.41 14.18
N GLU A 272 11.04 9.52 14.28
CA GLU A 272 10.84 10.56 15.31
C GLU A 272 9.39 11.09 15.30
N HIS A 273 8.84 11.40 14.13
CA HIS A 273 7.43 11.81 14.02
C HIS A 273 6.45 10.70 14.47
N SER A 274 6.80 9.43 14.25
CA SER A 274 6.00 8.31 14.76
C SER A 274 6.03 8.24 16.29
N HIS A 275 7.19 8.52 16.92
CA HIS A 275 7.29 8.68 18.38
C HIS A 275 6.49 9.88 18.90
N GLU A 276 6.49 11.01 18.20
CA GLU A 276 5.67 12.19 18.57
C GLU A 276 4.17 11.83 18.61
N LEU A 277 3.67 11.17 17.57
CA LEU A 277 2.27 10.71 17.50
C LEU A 277 1.96 9.65 18.57
N ALA A 278 2.88 8.72 18.79
CA ALA A 278 2.74 7.67 19.79
C ALA A 278 2.70 8.24 21.20
N LYS A 279 3.50 9.26 21.51
CA LYS A 279 3.50 9.91 22.82
C LYS A 279 2.15 10.54 23.16
N LEU A 280 1.53 11.22 22.19
CA LEU A 280 0.18 11.76 22.35
C LEU A 280 -0.84 10.64 22.56
N LYS A 281 -0.77 9.59 21.74
CA LYS A 281 -1.68 8.44 21.82
C LYS A 281 -1.55 7.69 23.15
N ALA A 282 -0.33 7.45 23.61
CA ALA A 282 -0.02 6.80 24.87
C ALA A 282 -0.58 7.61 26.04
N SER A 283 -0.33 8.92 26.07
CA SER A 283 -0.87 9.83 27.08
C SER A 283 -2.39 9.77 27.16
N ASP A 284 -3.08 9.85 26.03
CA ASP A 284 -4.54 9.75 25.99
C ASP A 284 -5.03 8.38 26.47
N SER A 285 -4.35 7.30 26.04
CA SER A 285 -4.73 5.93 26.36
C SER A 285 -4.56 5.57 27.84
N ARG A 286 -3.62 6.23 28.53
CA ARG A 286 -3.22 6.06 29.92
C ARG A 286 -3.88 7.08 30.87
N SER A 287 -4.81 7.91 30.38
CA SER A 287 -5.48 8.97 31.14
C SER A 287 -6.29 8.50 32.36
N PHE A 288 -6.56 7.19 32.49
CA PHE A 288 -7.23 6.61 33.66
C PHE A 288 -6.27 6.31 34.83
N LEU A 289 -4.96 6.36 34.59
CA LEU A 289 -3.95 6.18 35.64
C LEU A 289 -3.85 7.43 36.51
N ASP A 290 -3.44 7.24 37.76
CA ASP A 290 -2.97 8.34 38.60
C ASP A 290 -1.78 9.02 37.88
N PRO A 291 -1.81 10.35 37.66
CA PRO A 291 -0.68 11.06 37.05
C PRO A 291 0.57 11.12 37.96
N MET A 292 0.41 10.98 39.27
CA MET A 292 1.48 11.07 40.27
C MET A 292 1.42 9.95 41.34
N PRO A 293 1.42 8.66 40.95
CA PRO A 293 1.41 7.56 41.91
C PRO A 293 2.60 7.68 42.86
N GLU A 294 2.36 7.58 44.16
CA GLU A 294 3.39 7.72 45.22
C GLU A 294 4.22 9.04 45.14
N GLY A 295 3.69 10.09 44.47
CA GLY A 295 4.39 11.36 44.22
C GLY A 295 5.39 11.34 43.05
N VAL A 296 5.41 10.26 42.27
CA VAL A 296 6.28 10.07 41.10
C VAL A 296 5.49 10.27 39.81
N PRO A 297 5.91 11.18 38.90
CA PRO A 297 5.25 11.35 37.61
C PRO A 297 5.28 10.07 36.78
N LEU A 298 4.17 9.74 36.10
CA LEU A 298 4.10 8.57 35.20
C LEU A 298 5.22 8.54 34.15
N SER A 299 5.70 9.71 33.69
CA SER A 299 6.79 9.83 32.72
C SER A 299 8.13 9.29 33.22
N GLU A 300 8.31 9.12 34.54
CA GLU A 300 9.55 8.60 35.14
C GLU A 300 9.52 7.09 35.41
N LEU A 301 8.35 6.47 35.22
CA LEU A 301 8.14 5.04 35.47
C LEU A 301 8.52 4.16 34.29
N GLU A 302 8.79 4.73 33.11
CA GLU A 302 9.17 4.00 31.88
C GLU A 302 8.22 2.82 31.61
N LEU A 303 6.91 3.07 31.71
CA LEU A 303 5.85 2.04 31.62
C LEU A 303 5.89 1.24 30.31
N ASP A 304 6.39 1.85 29.24
CA ASP A 304 6.60 1.24 27.92
C ASP A 304 7.70 0.16 27.92
N LYS A 305 8.60 0.17 28.91
CA LYS A 305 9.65 -0.85 29.08
C LYS A 305 9.28 -1.92 30.11
N ASP A 306 8.18 -1.74 30.83
CA ASP A 306 7.70 -2.73 31.78
C ASP A 306 6.85 -3.79 31.05
N GLU A 307 7.33 -5.03 31.04
CA GLU A 307 6.68 -6.13 30.33
C GLU A 307 5.26 -6.44 30.87
N LYS A 308 5.07 -6.34 32.20
CA LYS A 308 3.78 -6.62 32.84
C LYS A 308 2.76 -5.55 32.47
N PHE A 309 3.15 -4.28 32.50
CA PHE A 309 2.32 -3.15 32.09
C PHE A 309 1.99 -3.22 30.59
N SER A 310 2.99 -3.50 29.75
CA SER A 310 2.81 -3.66 28.30
C SER A 310 1.81 -4.77 27.95
N THR A 311 1.86 -5.89 28.67
CA THR A 311 0.90 -7.00 28.51
C THR A 311 -0.52 -6.58 28.86
N MET A 312 -0.70 -5.82 29.95
CA MET A 312 -2.01 -5.28 30.33
C MET A 312 -2.52 -4.25 29.32
N GLU A 313 -1.65 -3.40 28.76
CA GLU A 313 -2.02 -2.48 27.67
C GLU A 313 -2.50 -3.22 26.42
N GLU A 314 -1.82 -4.31 26.04
CA GLU A 314 -2.24 -5.16 24.93
C GLU A 314 -3.60 -5.82 25.18
N GLU A 315 -3.81 -6.40 26.36
CA GLU A 315 -5.10 -7.00 26.73
C GLU A 315 -6.22 -5.96 26.71
N ARG A 316 -5.97 -4.77 27.25
CA ARG A 316 -6.94 -3.67 27.25
C ARG A 316 -7.30 -3.25 25.82
N ARG A 317 -6.31 -3.09 24.93
CA ARG A 317 -6.53 -2.78 23.51
C ARG A 317 -7.40 -3.85 22.85
N LYS A 318 -7.13 -5.13 23.10
CA LYS A 318 -7.89 -6.24 22.55
C LYS A 318 -9.35 -6.22 23.01
N LEU A 319 -9.61 -6.01 24.30
CA LEU A 319 -10.97 -5.93 24.84
C LEU A 319 -11.78 -4.78 24.24
N ILE A 320 -11.14 -3.62 24.05
CA ILE A 320 -11.77 -2.44 23.42
C ILE A 320 -12.09 -2.73 21.95
N ALA A 321 -11.18 -3.38 21.22
CA ALA A 321 -11.36 -3.72 19.81
C ALA A 321 -12.44 -4.79 19.58
N GLU A 322 -12.58 -5.75 20.51
CA GLU A 322 -13.59 -6.80 20.45
C GLU A 322 -15.02 -6.26 20.67
N ASP A 323 -15.26 -5.64 21.83
CA ASP A 323 -16.54 -5.00 22.19
C ASP A 323 -16.35 -4.13 23.44
N ARG A 324 -16.20 -2.81 23.24
CA ARG A 324 -15.99 -1.87 24.34
C ARG A 324 -17.13 -1.87 25.36
N GLU A 325 -18.39 -1.95 24.91
CA GLU A 325 -19.55 -1.85 25.79
C GLU A 325 -19.78 -3.17 26.53
N GLY A 326 -19.67 -4.30 25.82
CA GLY A 326 -19.81 -5.63 26.41
C GLY A 326 -18.68 -5.99 27.38
N ASN A 327 -17.46 -5.49 27.14
CA ASN A 327 -16.30 -5.75 28.01
C ASN A 327 -16.06 -4.67 29.09
N ALA A 328 -16.97 -3.71 29.28
CA ALA A 328 -16.74 -2.55 30.16
C ALA A 328 -16.28 -2.92 31.59
N ALA A 329 -16.87 -3.96 32.20
CA ALA A 329 -16.47 -4.42 33.54
C ALA A 329 -15.04 -4.97 33.57
N ARG A 330 -14.67 -5.79 32.57
CA ARG A 330 -13.31 -6.36 32.45
C ARG A 330 -12.27 -5.28 32.16
N ILE A 331 -12.63 -4.29 31.33
CA ILE A 331 -11.77 -3.13 31.05
C ILE A 331 -11.53 -2.35 32.35
N ALA A 332 -12.58 -2.09 33.13
CA ALA A 332 -12.43 -1.35 34.41
C ALA A 332 -11.58 -2.13 35.43
N GLU A 333 -11.78 -3.44 35.56
CA GLU A 333 -10.95 -4.29 36.42
C GLU A 333 -9.47 -4.26 36.00
N LEU A 334 -9.21 -4.32 34.69
CA LEU A 334 -7.86 -4.23 34.13
C LEU A 334 -7.24 -2.84 34.33
N GLU A 335 -8.01 -1.77 34.15
CA GLU A 335 -7.56 -0.39 34.42
C GLU A 335 -7.17 -0.19 35.89
N VAL A 336 -7.91 -0.79 36.83
CA VAL A 336 -7.53 -0.79 38.26
C VAL A 336 -6.21 -1.55 38.48
N ALA A 337 -6.06 -2.74 37.91
CA ALA A 337 -4.82 -3.52 38.03
C ALA A 337 -3.60 -2.81 37.41
N MET A 338 -3.81 -2.12 36.28
CA MET A 338 -2.79 -1.28 35.65
C MET A 338 -2.40 -0.11 36.54
N ASN A 339 -3.38 0.54 37.20
CA ASN A 339 -3.11 1.62 38.12
C ASN A 339 -2.34 1.12 39.36
N GLU A 340 -2.77 0.01 39.96
CA GLU A 340 -2.06 -0.64 41.08
C GLU A 340 -0.62 -0.97 40.73
N HIS A 341 -0.37 -1.53 39.54
CA HIS A 341 1.01 -1.81 39.08
C HIS A 341 1.83 -0.53 38.89
N SER A 342 1.22 0.56 38.43
CA SER A 342 1.92 1.85 38.34
C SER A 342 2.30 2.39 39.74
N HIS A 343 1.47 2.17 40.76
CA HIS A 343 1.81 2.46 42.16
C HIS A 343 2.96 1.57 42.68
N GLU A 344 2.99 0.27 42.33
CA GLU A 344 4.09 -0.63 42.67
C GLU A 344 5.43 -0.13 42.10
N LEU A 345 5.45 0.25 40.83
CA LEU A 345 6.62 0.80 40.15
C LEU A 345 7.04 2.15 40.75
N ALA A 346 6.07 3.02 41.03
CA ALA A 346 6.31 4.32 41.63
C ALA A 346 6.89 4.21 43.04
N LYS A 347 6.43 3.24 43.85
CA LYS A 347 6.96 3.00 45.19
C LYS A 347 8.44 2.60 45.16
N LEU A 348 8.82 1.74 44.22
CA LEU A 348 10.22 1.37 44.02
C LEU A 348 11.04 2.59 43.59
N LYS A 349 10.56 3.35 42.59
CA LYS A 349 11.23 4.55 42.10
C LYS A 349 11.37 5.63 43.18
N ALA A 350 10.34 5.86 43.99
CA ALA A 350 10.34 6.80 45.10
C ALA A 350 11.32 6.37 46.21
N SER A 351 11.36 5.08 46.54
CA SER A 351 12.32 4.55 47.51
C SER A 351 13.77 4.79 47.05
N ASP A 352 14.06 4.53 45.77
CA ASP A 352 15.39 4.74 45.19
C ASP A 352 15.74 6.24 45.13
N SER A 353 14.79 7.09 44.74
CA SER A 353 15.00 8.53 44.59
C SER A 353 15.22 9.23 45.94
N ARG A 354 14.64 8.69 47.02
CA ARG A 354 14.70 9.17 48.41
C ARG A 354 15.81 8.51 49.25
N SER A 355 16.68 7.70 48.64
CA SER A 355 17.76 6.96 49.33
C SER A 355 18.79 7.82 50.08
N PHE A 356 18.82 9.13 49.84
CA PHE A 356 19.69 10.09 50.54
C PHE A 356 19.13 10.54 51.90
N LEU A 357 17.85 10.27 52.19
CA LEU A 357 17.22 10.61 53.46
C LEU A 357 17.67 9.64 54.57
N ASP A 358 17.62 10.10 55.82
CA ASP A 358 17.68 9.22 56.98
C ASP A 358 16.53 8.20 56.89
N PRO A 359 16.78 6.88 56.93
CA PRO A 359 15.72 5.89 56.88
C PRO A 359 14.80 5.88 58.11
N MET A 360 15.28 6.41 59.25
CA MET A 360 14.55 6.45 60.52
C MET A 360 14.72 7.80 61.25
N PRO A 361 14.29 8.93 60.66
CA PRO A 361 14.37 10.22 61.31
C PRO A 361 13.64 10.20 62.65
N GLU A 362 14.33 10.59 63.73
CA GLU A 362 13.81 10.57 65.11
C GLU A 362 13.28 9.19 65.56
N GLY A 363 13.71 8.10 64.90
CA GLY A 363 13.25 6.73 65.14
C GLY A 363 11.93 6.35 64.46
N VAL A 364 11.36 7.21 63.61
CA VAL A 364 10.15 6.93 62.83
C VAL A 364 10.55 6.52 61.40
N PRO A 365 10.11 5.35 60.89
CA PRO A 365 10.42 4.95 59.51
C PRO A 365 9.86 5.93 58.48
N LEU A 366 10.61 6.22 57.40
CA LEU A 366 10.15 7.10 56.31
C LEU A 366 8.79 6.69 55.72
N SER A 367 8.50 5.39 55.66
CA SER A 367 7.22 4.86 55.18
C SER A 367 6.02 5.28 56.01
N GLU A 368 6.23 5.74 57.25
CA GLU A 368 5.17 6.25 58.09
C GLU A 368 4.98 7.76 57.95
N LEU A 369 5.89 8.50 57.31
CA LEU A 369 5.80 9.96 57.27
C LEU A 369 4.85 10.50 56.18
N GLU A 370 4.31 9.63 55.31
CA GLU A 370 3.41 10.01 54.21
C GLU A 370 3.97 11.20 53.39
N LEU A 371 5.27 11.16 53.07
CA LEU A 371 6.01 12.25 52.42
C LEU A 371 5.41 12.67 51.08
N ASP A 372 4.76 11.73 50.39
CA ASP A 372 4.01 11.93 49.15
C ASP A 372 2.78 12.83 49.31
N LYS A 373 2.24 12.96 50.53
CA LYS A 373 1.10 13.85 50.85
C LYS A 373 1.53 15.20 51.42
N ASP A 374 2.82 15.37 51.71
CA ASP A 374 3.35 16.64 52.21
C ASP A 374 3.69 17.57 51.02
N GLU A 375 2.95 18.68 50.91
CA GLU A 375 3.10 19.63 49.80
C GLU A 375 4.51 20.25 49.73
N LYS A 376 5.12 20.51 50.91
CA LYS A 376 6.45 21.12 51.00
C LYS A 376 7.52 20.14 50.52
N PHE A 377 7.43 18.88 50.95
CA PHE A 377 8.32 17.81 50.52
C PHE A 377 8.18 17.53 49.03
N SER A 378 6.94 17.43 48.53
CA SER A 378 6.64 17.23 47.10
C SER A 378 7.22 18.33 46.22
N THR A 379 7.16 19.59 46.68
CA THR A 379 7.76 20.74 45.99
C THR A 379 9.28 20.61 45.91
N MET A 380 9.94 20.21 47.00
CA MET A 380 11.39 19.98 47.01
C MET A 380 11.78 18.79 46.13
N GLU A 381 10.97 17.72 46.08
CA GLU A 381 11.18 16.60 45.15
C GLU A 381 11.08 17.03 43.68
N GLU A 382 10.11 17.87 43.34
CA GLU A 382 9.98 18.44 42.00
C GLU A 382 11.19 19.31 41.64
N GLU A 383 11.62 20.20 42.52
CA GLU A 383 12.81 21.04 42.30
C GLU A 383 14.07 20.19 42.11
N ARG A 384 14.25 19.16 42.95
CA ARG A 384 15.39 18.24 42.83
C ARG A 384 15.39 17.52 41.49
N ARG A 385 14.22 17.03 41.05
CA ARG A 385 14.07 16.39 39.72
C ARG A 385 14.47 17.34 38.59
N LYS A 386 14.01 18.60 38.64
CA LYS A 386 14.39 19.62 37.63
C LYS A 386 15.89 19.86 37.59
N LEU A 387 16.54 20.02 38.75
CA LEU A 387 17.99 20.24 38.82
C LEU A 387 18.79 19.07 38.26
N ILE A 388 18.34 17.82 38.52
CA ILE A 388 18.96 16.61 37.98
C ILE A 388 18.78 16.52 36.46
N ALA A 389 17.59 16.84 35.95
CA ALA A 389 17.27 16.78 34.53
C ALA A 389 17.99 17.87 33.71
N GLU A 390 18.21 19.05 34.29
CA GLU A 390 18.92 20.16 33.64
C GLU A 390 20.43 19.89 33.49
N ASP A 391 21.11 19.64 34.61
CA ASP A 391 22.54 19.32 34.65
C ASP A 391 22.91 18.80 36.05
N ARG A 392 22.95 17.47 36.21
CA ARG A 392 23.28 16.84 37.49
C ARG A 392 24.65 17.25 38.01
N GLU A 393 25.66 17.38 37.16
CA GLU A 393 27.03 17.66 37.58
C GLU A 393 27.19 19.15 37.91
N GLY A 394 26.66 20.03 37.07
CA GLY A 394 26.69 21.48 37.31
C GLY A 394 25.85 21.92 38.51
N ASN A 395 24.75 21.24 38.80
CA ASN A 395 23.86 21.56 39.92
C ASN A 395 24.20 20.80 41.22
N ALA A 396 25.29 20.04 41.29
CA ALA A 396 25.59 19.15 42.41
C ALA A 396 25.54 19.82 43.80
N ALA A 397 26.04 21.05 43.93
CA ALA A 397 25.99 21.79 45.20
C ALA A 397 24.55 22.16 45.60
N ARG A 398 23.74 22.63 44.64
CA ARG A 398 22.31 22.97 44.86
C ARG A 398 21.48 21.74 45.18
N ILE A 399 21.76 20.63 44.50
CA ILE A 399 21.13 19.33 44.77
C ILE A 399 21.45 18.91 46.21
N ALA A 400 22.71 18.99 46.64
CA ALA A 400 23.10 18.61 48.00
C ALA A 400 22.48 19.51 49.08
N GLU A 401 22.40 20.83 48.84
CA GLU A 401 21.70 21.76 49.73
C GLU A 401 20.20 21.43 49.85
N LEU A 402 19.56 21.12 48.73
CA LEU A 402 18.15 20.74 48.69
C LEU A 402 17.91 19.38 49.35
N GLU A 403 18.78 18.39 49.13
CA GLU A 403 18.74 17.08 49.80
C GLU A 403 18.88 17.22 51.31
N ALA A 404 19.75 18.11 51.80
CA ALA A 404 19.87 18.41 53.23
C ALA A 404 18.59 19.04 53.80
N ALA A 405 17.98 20.00 53.09
CA ALA A 405 16.72 20.62 53.49
C ALA A 405 15.55 19.62 53.50
N MET A 406 15.51 18.72 52.51
CA MET A 406 14.53 17.62 52.47
C MET A 406 14.71 16.68 53.65
N ASN A 407 15.95 16.35 54.01
CA ASN A 407 16.24 15.51 55.16
C ASN A 407 15.80 16.20 56.46
N GLU A 408 16.14 17.47 56.66
CA GLU A 408 15.69 18.25 57.83
C GLU A 408 14.16 18.29 57.95
N HIS A 409 13.45 18.53 56.85
CA HIS A 409 11.98 18.51 56.83
C HIS A 409 11.41 17.13 57.19
N SER A 410 12.05 16.03 56.76
CA SER A 410 11.64 14.68 57.18
C SER A 410 11.79 14.46 58.70
N HIS A 411 12.82 15.03 59.34
CA HIS A 411 12.96 15.05 60.79
C HIS A 411 11.88 15.89 61.48
N GLU A 412 11.48 17.04 60.90
CA GLU A 412 10.38 17.85 61.43
C GLU A 412 9.05 17.06 61.43
N LEU A 413 8.74 16.39 60.31
CA LEU A 413 7.55 15.54 60.18
C LEU A 413 7.58 14.37 61.17
N ALA A 414 8.74 13.74 61.35
CA ALA A 414 8.90 12.67 62.32
C ALA A 414 8.67 13.13 63.77
N LYS A 415 9.14 14.33 64.14
CA LYS A 415 8.87 14.92 65.47
C LYS A 415 7.38 15.12 65.70
N LEU A 416 6.68 15.69 64.72
CA LEU A 416 5.23 15.92 64.78
C LEU A 416 4.48 14.60 64.93
N LYS A 417 4.80 13.60 64.11
CA LYS A 417 4.18 12.27 64.19
C LYS A 417 4.46 11.57 65.52
N ALA A 418 5.67 11.69 66.05
CA ALA A 418 6.05 11.13 67.35
C ALA A 418 5.35 11.86 68.52
N SER A 419 5.17 13.18 68.45
CA SER A 419 4.43 13.93 69.48
C SER A 419 2.94 13.62 69.46
N ASP A 420 2.34 13.52 68.27
CA ASP A 420 0.92 13.17 68.12
C ASP A 420 0.65 11.76 68.64
N SER A 421 1.53 10.81 68.34
CA SER A 421 1.47 9.44 68.83
C SER A 421 1.69 9.32 70.35
N ARG A 422 2.23 10.35 71.01
CA ARG A 422 2.45 10.38 72.46
C ARG A 422 1.47 11.30 73.19
N SER A 423 0.59 11.99 72.48
CA SER A 423 -0.39 12.94 73.03
C SER A 423 -1.40 12.30 74.00
N PHE A 424 -1.58 10.97 73.94
CA PHE A 424 -2.46 10.22 74.84
C PHE A 424 -1.75 9.67 76.09
N LEU A 425 -0.42 9.74 76.16
CA LEU A 425 0.35 9.25 77.30
C LEU A 425 0.33 10.31 78.42
N ASP A 426 0.05 9.88 79.65
CA ASP A 426 0.11 10.76 80.83
C ASP A 426 1.54 11.33 80.96
N PRO A 427 1.73 12.66 80.95
CA PRO A 427 3.05 13.27 81.10
C PRO A 427 3.71 12.96 82.46
N MET A 428 2.96 12.45 83.43
CA MET A 428 3.49 11.97 84.72
C MET A 428 2.90 10.61 85.11
N PRO A 429 3.37 9.49 84.52
CA PRO A 429 2.79 8.17 84.77
C PRO A 429 2.94 7.67 86.22
N GLU A 430 3.82 8.29 87.04
CA GLU A 430 4.05 7.92 88.44
C GLU A 430 3.93 9.08 89.46
N GLY A 431 3.49 10.27 89.06
CA GLY A 431 3.12 11.35 90.01
C GLY A 431 4.21 11.83 90.99
N VAL A 432 5.49 11.85 90.61
CA VAL A 432 6.57 12.45 91.42
C VAL A 432 6.97 13.82 90.84
N PRO A 433 6.99 14.92 91.63
CA PRO A 433 7.30 16.27 91.15
C PRO A 433 8.70 16.43 90.54
#